data_AF-A0A5Q4H385-F1
#
_entry.id   AF-A0A5Q4H385-F1
#
_cell.length_a   1.000
_cell.length_b   1.000
_cell.length_c   1.000
_cell.angle_alpha   90.00
_cell.angle_beta   90.00
_cell.angle_gamma   90.00
#
_symmetry.space_group_name_H-M   'P 1'
#
loop_
_entity.id
_entity.type
_entity.pdbx_description
1 polymer ?
#
loop_
_entity_poly.entity_id
_entity_poly.type
_entity_poly.pdbx_seq_one_letter_code
_entity_poly.pdbx_strand_id
1 'polypeptide(L)'
;MEDEFSEMQAPQVNPTLPRRYEIDALRSIALLLLIVYHVFCAFQPLAPSLQLIGYSDTLERVWFLGELLNTWRIPVLFLMAGITTGYLLCNRSVGNLLRSRLMRLVPPLLVTSFFVAPISSLFFQLSQGQSVRYAPSPGHLWFVWNLVVYFVLAVPLLFYLKLRPDNPLLRLLSALSPYGWLLLLPGVLVLITVFLEPYITPELFSAHFLRFWYGFACFVFGVLLVSLGERFWQGSRRVCHVALPAALALYLLRMSGVDFGGALARLIACALESAYGMLAFLGYGSLLFSRRSRIFPVLNRSVCAVYILHLPIQQGIAFFLFPARLPAWLTFGLHLAATLAISVLIYAIVLRWARWLYPFLGIPPLKSEASRDVSATEPKAIERDWAVTAGRFAVLYVVSPVIVLVTMLVLVSAAIHHARVRQAAREPGSSNSLALREAIFVGDLDQIREALATGEDVNHRDENGWTTFSMAVFARNPQAMEIMLEHAPDLSIRSRDGHSLLWAACWMSHYDCARILVNHGAADSLTPSDRIALHHALEQPYEAAAAQIRTHLHVPSEADYLENRARIRELLELRLGSGLEEARRN
;
A
#
# COMPACT_ATOMS: atom_id res chain seq x y z
N MET A 1 62.34 1.81 -29.76
CA MET A 1 61.46 2.96 -30.06
C MET A 1 60.75 2.67 -31.38
N GLU A 2 59.95 1.60 -31.40
CA GLU A 2 59.03 1.28 -32.53
C GLU A 2 58.03 0.13 -32.20
N ASP A 3 58.00 -0.43 -30.98
CA ASP A 3 57.23 -1.64 -30.67
C ASP A 3 56.12 -1.46 -29.61
N GLU A 4 55.65 -0.23 -29.39
CA GLU A 4 54.63 0.07 -28.36
C GLU A 4 53.27 0.53 -28.93
N PHE A 5 53.04 0.42 -30.24
CA PHE A 5 51.84 0.96 -30.91
C PHE A 5 50.98 -0.07 -31.70
N SER A 6 51.19 -1.38 -31.50
CA SER A 6 50.45 -2.43 -32.26
C SER A 6 49.37 -3.20 -31.47
N GLU A 7 48.81 -2.64 -30.40
CA GLU A 7 47.61 -3.18 -29.72
C GLU A 7 46.47 -2.15 -29.66
N MET A 8 46.13 -1.56 -30.81
CA MET A 8 44.80 -0.96 -31.04
C MET A 8 43.94 -1.90 -31.88
N GLN A 9 43.67 -3.10 -31.37
CA GLN A 9 42.55 -3.89 -31.87
C GLN A 9 41.25 -3.26 -31.36
N ALA A 10 40.38 -2.87 -32.29
CA ALA A 10 39.01 -2.47 -32.04
C ALA A 10 38.33 -3.45 -31.07
N PRO A 11 37.43 -3.00 -30.18
CA PRO A 11 36.85 -3.86 -29.15
C PRO A 11 36.09 -5.00 -29.82
N GLN A 12 36.67 -6.20 -29.83
CA GLN A 12 35.90 -7.39 -30.09
C GLN A 12 34.86 -7.51 -28.98
N VAL A 13 33.61 -7.25 -29.32
CA VAL A 13 32.45 -7.45 -28.45
C VAL A 13 32.44 -8.92 -28.06
N ASN A 14 32.97 -9.19 -26.87
CA ASN A 14 33.12 -10.52 -26.32
C ASN A 14 31.73 -11.21 -26.32
N PRO A 15 31.53 -12.33 -27.04
CA PRO A 15 30.19 -12.86 -27.36
C PRO A 15 29.42 -13.39 -26.14
N THR A 16 30.04 -13.43 -24.96
CA THR A 16 29.37 -13.71 -23.69
C THR A 16 29.98 -12.89 -22.56
N LEU A 17 29.29 -11.86 -22.08
CA LEU A 17 29.68 -11.20 -20.84
C LEU A 17 29.44 -12.17 -19.65
N PRO A 18 30.47 -12.48 -18.83
CA PRO A 18 30.31 -13.37 -17.69
C PRO A 18 29.35 -12.77 -16.66
N ARG A 19 28.53 -13.62 -16.04
CA ARG A 19 27.60 -13.20 -14.97
C ARG A 19 28.40 -12.64 -13.79
N ARG A 20 28.21 -11.34 -13.49
CA ARG A 20 28.90 -10.68 -12.37
C ARG A 20 28.11 -10.80 -11.06
N TYR A 21 28.81 -11.22 -10.01
CA TYR A 21 28.24 -11.38 -8.66
C TYR A 21 27.89 -10.03 -8.03
N GLU A 22 28.66 -8.99 -8.30
CA GLU A 22 28.42 -7.64 -7.76
C GLU A 22 27.03 -7.09 -8.15
N ILE A 23 26.50 -7.43 -9.32
CA ILE A 23 25.17 -6.96 -9.78
C ILE A 23 24.05 -7.54 -8.93
N ASP A 24 24.12 -8.83 -8.63
CA ASP A 24 23.14 -9.52 -7.80
C ASP A 24 23.21 -9.01 -6.34
N ALA A 25 24.40 -8.68 -5.85
CA ALA A 25 24.61 -8.05 -4.55
C ALA A 25 24.03 -6.64 -4.49
N LEU A 26 24.41 -5.77 -5.44
CA LEU A 26 23.96 -4.38 -5.53
C LEU A 26 22.43 -4.27 -5.61
N ARG A 27 21.79 -5.13 -6.43
CA ARG A 27 20.32 -5.18 -6.49
C ARG A 27 19.70 -5.56 -5.15
N SER A 28 20.24 -6.58 -4.49
CA SER A 28 19.72 -7.06 -3.20
C SER A 28 19.83 -5.97 -2.14
N ILE A 29 20.97 -5.28 -2.07
CA ILE A 29 21.22 -4.20 -1.12
C ILE A 29 20.29 -3.00 -1.38
N ALA A 30 20.14 -2.58 -2.64
CA ALA A 30 19.24 -1.48 -2.97
C ALA A 30 17.79 -1.75 -2.54
N LEU A 31 17.31 -2.99 -2.72
CA LEU A 31 15.97 -3.39 -2.28
C LEU A 31 15.86 -3.52 -0.75
N LEU A 32 16.90 -4.00 -0.05
CA LEU A 32 16.91 -4.01 1.43
C LEU A 32 16.90 -2.59 2.01
N LEU A 33 17.71 -1.68 1.47
CA LEU A 33 17.74 -0.27 1.90
C LEU A 33 16.37 0.39 1.70
N LEU A 34 15.63 0.01 0.66
CA LEU A 34 14.27 0.47 0.46
C LEU A 34 13.30 -0.03 1.54
N ILE A 35 13.43 -1.27 2.00
CA ILE A 35 12.61 -1.79 3.13
C ILE A 35 12.93 -1.03 4.42
N VAL A 36 14.22 -0.81 4.71
CA VAL A 36 14.67 0.00 5.86
C VAL A 36 14.07 1.40 5.80
N TYR A 37 14.04 2.03 4.62
CA TYR A 37 13.43 3.33 4.42
C TYR A 37 11.92 3.34 4.75
N HIS A 38 11.14 2.34 4.31
CA HIS A 38 9.70 2.29 4.60
C HIS A 38 9.41 2.10 6.10
N VAL A 39 10.26 1.34 6.80
CA VAL A 39 10.19 1.21 8.26
C VAL A 39 10.48 2.55 8.93
N PHE A 40 11.53 3.27 8.49
CA PHE A 40 11.80 4.62 8.99
C PHE A 40 10.62 5.59 8.80
N CYS A 41 9.94 5.54 7.64
CA CYS A 41 8.79 6.39 7.37
C CYS A 41 7.66 6.23 8.39
N ALA A 42 7.46 5.05 8.97
CA ALA A 42 6.45 4.82 10.00
C ALA A 42 6.76 5.56 11.33
N PHE A 43 7.99 6.01 11.53
CA PHE A 43 8.41 6.80 12.70
C PHE A 43 8.56 8.29 12.40
N GLN A 44 8.00 8.76 11.28
CA GLN A 44 8.01 10.18 10.90
C GLN A 44 6.59 10.76 10.90
N PRO A 45 6.45 12.08 11.11
CA PRO A 45 5.16 12.76 11.01
C PRO A 45 4.46 12.58 9.66
N LEU A 46 5.23 12.34 8.59
CA LEU A 46 4.71 12.11 7.24
C LEU A 46 4.07 10.72 7.04
N ALA A 47 4.15 9.79 8.00
CA ALA A 47 3.64 8.43 7.83
C ALA A 47 2.19 8.37 7.29
N PRO A 48 1.23 9.17 7.81
CA PRO A 48 -0.15 9.11 7.33
C PRO A 48 -0.31 9.58 5.88
N SER A 49 0.52 10.53 5.42
CA SER A 49 0.47 11.00 4.02
C SER A 49 0.98 9.94 3.02
N LEU A 50 1.74 8.96 3.51
CA LEU A 50 2.15 7.78 2.76
C LEU A 50 1.22 6.58 2.96
N GLN A 51 0.06 6.74 3.61
CA GLN A 51 -0.84 5.65 4.02
C GLN A 51 -0.15 4.60 4.90
N LEU A 52 0.76 5.04 5.78
CA LEU A 52 1.42 4.20 6.76
C LEU A 52 0.89 4.51 8.17
N ILE A 53 0.68 3.48 8.97
CA ILE A 53 0.46 3.64 10.41
C ILE A 53 1.70 4.31 11.03
N GLY A 54 1.51 5.49 11.61
CA GLY A 54 2.56 6.26 12.27
C GLY A 54 2.72 5.89 13.75
N TYR A 55 3.96 5.89 14.24
CA TYR A 55 4.27 5.76 15.66
C TYR A 55 4.21 7.13 16.34
N SER A 56 3.70 7.19 17.58
CA SER A 56 3.51 8.45 18.30
C SER A 56 4.82 9.13 18.69
N ASP A 57 5.83 8.34 19.10
CA ASP A 57 7.14 8.88 19.49
C ASP A 57 8.07 8.86 18.27
N THR A 58 8.06 9.96 17.51
CA THR A 58 8.77 10.04 16.23
C THR A 58 10.29 10.00 16.40
N LEU A 59 10.98 9.47 15.39
CA LEU A 59 12.45 9.42 15.30
C LEU A 59 12.99 10.51 14.37
N GLU A 60 12.50 11.74 14.54
CA GLU A 60 12.85 12.87 13.67
C GLU A 60 14.33 13.24 13.72
N ARG A 61 14.95 13.14 14.90
CA ARG A 61 16.38 13.48 15.10
C ARG A 61 17.34 12.66 14.23
N VAL A 62 16.90 11.47 13.78
CA VAL A 62 17.70 10.58 12.93
C VAL A 62 17.14 10.45 11.52
N TRP A 63 16.10 11.22 11.19
CA TRP A 63 15.50 11.23 9.85
C TRP A 63 16.51 11.62 8.77
N PHE A 64 17.57 12.34 9.13
CA PHE A 64 18.71 12.62 8.25
C PHE A 64 19.27 11.33 7.58
N LEU A 65 19.26 10.18 8.26
CA LEU A 65 19.65 8.90 7.66
C LEU A 65 18.66 8.41 6.60
N GLY A 66 17.36 8.64 6.81
CA GLY A 66 16.30 8.36 5.84
C GLY A 66 16.36 9.29 4.63
N GLU A 67 16.59 10.58 4.86
CA GLU A 67 16.79 11.61 3.83
C GLU A 67 18.00 11.32 2.95
N LEU A 68 19.09 10.79 3.52
CA LEU A 68 20.26 10.38 2.75
C LEU A 68 19.93 9.28 1.73
N LEU A 69 19.04 8.33 2.09
CA LEU A 69 18.57 7.29 1.16
C LEU A 69 17.52 7.83 0.19
N ASN A 70 16.78 8.87 0.57
CA ASN A 70 15.61 9.33 -0.16
C ASN A 70 15.96 9.77 -1.59
N THR A 71 17.10 10.44 -1.80
CA THR A 71 17.39 11.09 -3.09
C THR A 71 17.73 10.11 -4.23
N TRP A 72 18.32 8.95 -3.92
CA TRP A 72 18.86 8.04 -4.94
C TRP A 72 18.34 6.60 -4.89
N ARG A 73 17.63 6.17 -3.82
CA ARG A 73 17.18 4.76 -3.66
C ARG A 73 16.28 4.25 -4.80
N ILE A 74 15.46 5.09 -5.42
CA ILE A 74 14.57 4.69 -6.52
C ILE A 74 15.30 4.78 -7.87
N PRO A 75 15.97 5.91 -8.21
CA PRO A 75 16.81 6.01 -9.40
C PRO A 75 17.81 4.85 -9.56
N VAL A 76 18.46 4.42 -8.46
CA VAL A 76 19.43 3.32 -8.51
C VAL A 76 18.78 1.99 -8.88
N LEU A 77 17.52 1.74 -8.48
CA LEU A 77 16.80 0.52 -8.88
C LEU A 77 16.55 0.50 -10.38
N PHE A 78 16.19 1.64 -10.97
CA PHE A 78 16.03 1.77 -12.43
C PHE A 78 17.34 1.60 -13.17
N LEU A 79 18.42 2.21 -12.66
CA LEU A 79 19.77 2.05 -13.19
C LEU A 79 20.20 0.57 -13.19
N MET A 80 20.01 -0.13 -12.06
CA MET A 80 20.31 -1.56 -11.93
C MET A 80 19.43 -2.44 -12.83
N ALA A 81 18.17 -2.06 -13.03
CA ALA A 81 17.27 -2.75 -13.94
C ALA A 81 17.73 -2.60 -15.40
N GLY A 82 18.24 -1.43 -15.78
CA GLY A 82 18.90 -1.16 -17.05
C GLY A 82 20.16 -2.01 -17.26
N ILE A 83 21.08 -2.01 -16.28
CA ILE A 83 22.30 -2.83 -16.31
C ILE A 83 21.96 -4.31 -16.51
N THR A 84 21.00 -4.84 -15.75
CA THR A 84 20.56 -6.24 -15.88
C THR A 84 20.00 -6.52 -17.29
N THR A 85 19.33 -5.54 -17.89
CA THR A 85 18.74 -5.67 -19.22
C THR A 85 19.81 -5.72 -20.30
N GLY A 86 20.81 -4.84 -20.25
CA GLY A 86 21.90 -4.86 -21.21
C GLY A 86 22.72 -6.16 -21.15
N TYR A 87 23.00 -6.71 -19.94
CA TYR A 87 23.62 -8.03 -19.81
C TYR A 87 22.80 -9.14 -20.49
N LEU A 88 21.48 -9.12 -20.31
CA LEU A 88 20.61 -10.12 -20.93
C LEU A 88 20.48 -9.93 -22.44
N LEU A 89 20.61 -8.70 -22.94
CA LEU A 89 20.58 -8.36 -24.37
C LEU A 89 21.76 -9.00 -25.12
N CYS A 90 22.94 -9.12 -24.51
CA CYS A 90 24.09 -9.80 -25.11
C CYS A 90 23.74 -11.23 -25.51
N ASN A 91 23.03 -11.97 -24.65
CA ASN A 91 22.81 -13.40 -24.80
C ASN A 91 21.40 -13.79 -25.30
N ARG A 92 20.55 -12.82 -25.65
CA ARG A 92 19.14 -13.06 -26.06
C ARG A 92 18.72 -12.20 -27.25
N SER A 93 17.72 -12.66 -28.00
CA SER A 93 16.99 -11.81 -28.94
C SER A 93 16.12 -10.80 -28.17
N VAL A 94 15.84 -9.64 -28.77
CA VAL A 94 15.03 -8.58 -28.13
C VAL A 94 13.63 -9.09 -27.78
N GLY A 95 12.99 -9.87 -28.67
CA GLY A 95 11.67 -10.47 -28.40
C GLY A 95 11.68 -11.43 -27.21
N ASN A 96 12.66 -12.35 -27.15
CA ASN A 96 12.77 -13.28 -26.01
C ASN A 96 13.14 -12.56 -24.71
N LEU A 97 13.94 -11.50 -24.79
CA LEU A 97 14.24 -10.63 -23.67
C LEU A 97 12.95 -9.98 -23.14
N LEU A 98 12.19 -9.31 -24.01
CA LEU A 98 10.93 -8.66 -23.65
C LEU A 98 9.94 -9.62 -23.00
N ARG A 99 9.68 -10.77 -23.65
CA ARG A 99 8.80 -11.81 -23.10
C ARG A 99 9.26 -12.24 -21.72
N SER A 100 10.56 -12.53 -21.56
CA SER A 100 11.10 -12.99 -20.27
C SER A 100 11.06 -11.94 -19.16
N ARG A 101 11.13 -10.64 -19.51
CA ARG A 101 11.09 -9.54 -18.54
C ARG A 101 9.65 -9.18 -18.17
N LEU A 102 8.77 -9.06 -19.15
CA LEU A 102 7.34 -8.79 -18.91
C LEU A 102 6.70 -9.91 -18.08
N MET A 103 6.98 -11.18 -18.39
CA MET A 103 6.48 -12.31 -17.58
C MET A 103 7.02 -12.32 -16.14
N ARG A 104 8.12 -11.61 -15.87
CA ARG A 104 8.68 -11.48 -14.52
C ARG A 104 8.12 -10.28 -13.76
N LEU A 105 7.66 -9.24 -14.45
CA LEU A 105 7.23 -7.98 -13.84
C LEU A 105 5.71 -7.84 -13.79
N VAL A 106 5.01 -8.19 -14.87
CA VAL A 106 3.56 -7.96 -15.01
C VAL A 106 2.73 -8.85 -14.08
N PRO A 107 2.93 -10.18 -14.01
CA PRO A 107 2.10 -11.00 -13.13
C PRO A 107 2.23 -10.62 -11.64
N PRO A 108 3.44 -10.38 -11.08
CA PRO A 108 3.57 -9.89 -9.72
C PRO A 108 2.95 -8.53 -9.50
N LEU A 109 3.09 -7.61 -10.45
CA LEU A 109 2.47 -6.29 -10.37
C LEU A 109 0.94 -6.39 -10.30
N LEU A 110 0.32 -7.18 -11.17
CA LEU A 110 -1.14 -7.36 -11.18
C LEU A 110 -1.62 -8.02 -9.89
N VAL A 111 -1.08 -9.18 -9.52
CA VAL A 111 -1.51 -9.88 -8.30
C VAL A 111 -1.31 -9.01 -7.06
N THR A 112 -0.19 -8.30 -7.00
CA THR A 112 0.08 -7.42 -5.87
C THR A 112 -0.91 -6.25 -5.83
N SER A 113 -1.24 -5.65 -6.97
CA SER A 113 -2.13 -4.49 -7.03
C SER A 113 -3.57 -4.80 -6.59
N PHE A 114 -4.04 -6.02 -6.87
CA PHE A 114 -5.39 -6.46 -6.54
C PHE A 114 -5.49 -7.13 -5.16
N PHE A 115 -4.46 -7.86 -4.72
CA PHE A 115 -4.59 -8.72 -3.54
C PHE A 115 -3.65 -8.37 -2.38
N VAL A 116 -2.45 -7.87 -2.65
CA VAL A 116 -1.42 -7.68 -1.61
C VAL A 116 -1.34 -6.23 -1.14
N ALA A 117 -1.28 -5.26 -2.06
CA ALA A 117 -1.24 -3.84 -1.73
C ALA A 117 -2.50 -3.35 -0.98
N PRO A 118 -3.72 -3.79 -1.32
CA PRO A 118 -4.92 -3.40 -0.55
C PRO A 118 -4.90 -3.82 0.92
N ILE A 119 -4.17 -4.89 1.28
CA ILE A 119 -4.00 -5.32 2.68
C ILE A 119 -3.29 -4.24 3.51
N SER A 120 -2.27 -3.58 2.93
CA SER A 120 -1.59 -2.45 3.56
C SER A 120 -2.55 -1.30 3.83
N SER A 121 -3.39 -0.95 2.84
CA SER A 121 -4.40 0.11 2.98
C SER A 121 -5.47 -0.25 4.02
N LEU A 122 -5.85 -1.52 4.09
CA LEU A 122 -6.81 -2.02 5.07
C LEU A 122 -6.33 -1.84 6.51
N PHE A 123 -5.10 -2.25 6.83
CA PHE A 123 -4.53 -2.01 8.16
C PHE A 123 -4.49 -0.51 8.51
N PHE A 124 -4.13 0.33 7.54
CA PHE A 124 -4.14 1.78 7.71
C PHE A 124 -5.55 2.31 8.01
N GLN A 125 -6.56 1.97 7.19
CA GLN A 125 -7.95 2.39 7.39
C GLN A 125 -8.48 1.96 8.78
N LEU A 126 -8.23 0.71 9.17
CA LEU A 126 -8.61 0.19 10.48
C LEU A 126 -7.93 0.94 11.63
N SER A 127 -6.65 1.30 11.49
CA SER A 127 -5.93 2.06 12.52
C SER A 127 -6.48 3.47 12.74
N GLN A 128 -7.07 4.05 11.67
CA GLN A 128 -7.65 5.39 11.67
C GLN A 128 -9.16 5.39 12.00
N GLY A 129 -9.76 4.23 12.27
CA GLY A 129 -11.20 4.11 12.51
C GLY A 129 -12.06 4.40 11.27
N GLN A 130 -11.49 4.31 10.06
CA GLN A 130 -12.20 4.56 8.81
C GLN A 130 -13.01 3.32 8.38
N SER A 131 -14.10 3.53 7.64
CA SER A 131 -14.86 2.45 7.01
C SER A 131 -13.95 1.69 6.03
N VAL A 132 -13.93 0.36 6.12
CA VAL A 132 -13.13 -0.48 5.22
C VAL A 132 -13.64 -0.37 3.78
N ARG A 133 -12.80 0.17 2.88
CA ARG A 133 -13.03 0.24 1.45
C ARG A 133 -11.95 -0.51 0.70
N TYR A 134 -12.37 -1.42 -0.16
CA TYR A 134 -11.48 -2.11 -1.09
C TYR A 134 -11.26 -1.27 -2.35
N ALA A 135 -10.00 -1.01 -2.68
CA ALA A 135 -9.61 -0.35 -3.92
C ALA A 135 -8.31 -0.98 -4.45
N PRO A 136 -8.32 -1.59 -5.66
CA PRO A 136 -7.10 -2.05 -6.30
C PRO A 136 -6.17 -0.86 -6.56
N SER A 137 -4.88 -1.02 -6.22
CA SER A 137 -3.88 0.02 -6.43
C SER A 137 -2.50 -0.61 -6.52
N PRO A 138 -1.59 -0.10 -7.37
CA PRO A 138 -0.20 -0.57 -7.40
C PRO A 138 0.53 -0.33 -6.08
N GLY A 139 0.02 0.55 -5.19
CA GLY A 139 0.62 0.81 -3.89
C GLY A 139 2.10 1.14 -3.98
N HIS A 140 2.94 0.47 -3.20
CA HIS A 140 4.40 0.63 -3.23
C HIS A 140 5.08 0.09 -4.50
N LEU A 141 4.37 -0.61 -5.38
CA LEU A 141 4.91 -1.15 -6.64
C LEU A 141 4.76 -0.20 -7.83
N TRP A 142 4.39 1.07 -7.61
CA TRP A 142 4.30 2.06 -8.69
C TRP A 142 5.57 2.16 -9.54
N PHE A 143 6.76 1.96 -8.95
CA PHE A 143 8.02 1.97 -9.70
C PHE A 143 8.18 0.71 -10.59
N VAL A 144 7.57 -0.42 -10.23
CA VAL A 144 7.53 -1.64 -11.08
C VAL A 144 6.65 -1.39 -12.30
N TRP A 145 5.53 -0.68 -12.14
CA TRP A 145 4.71 -0.21 -13.26
C TRP A 145 5.56 0.66 -14.20
N ASN A 146 6.27 1.65 -13.67
CA ASN A 146 7.18 2.47 -14.47
C ASN A 146 8.24 1.63 -15.17
N LEU A 147 8.80 0.61 -14.51
CA LEU A 147 9.78 -0.27 -15.12
C LEU A 147 9.22 -1.01 -16.34
N VAL A 148 7.98 -1.51 -16.26
CA VAL A 148 7.30 -2.12 -17.42
C VAL A 148 7.21 -1.14 -18.58
N VAL A 149 6.81 0.11 -18.31
CA VAL A 149 6.74 1.17 -19.33
C VAL A 149 8.13 1.47 -19.91
N TYR A 150 9.16 1.60 -19.07
CA TYR A 150 10.53 1.85 -19.52
C TYR A 150 11.05 0.74 -20.45
N PHE A 151 10.73 -0.53 -20.15
CA PHE A 151 11.08 -1.64 -21.02
C PHE A 151 10.47 -1.50 -22.41
N VAL A 152 9.20 -1.09 -22.50
CA VAL A 152 8.49 -0.89 -23.77
C VAL A 152 9.06 0.31 -24.51
N LEU A 153 9.27 1.45 -23.83
CA LEU A 153 9.86 2.65 -24.42
C LEU A 153 11.30 2.45 -24.91
N ALA A 154 12.07 1.58 -24.23
CA ALA A 154 13.45 1.29 -24.60
C ALA A 154 13.58 0.30 -25.77
N VAL A 155 12.50 -0.33 -26.25
CA VAL A 155 12.55 -1.33 -27.33
C VAL A 155 13.32 -0.85 -28.57
N PRO A 156 13.08 0.37 -29.11
CA PRO A 156 13.83 0.86 -30.27
C PRO A 156 15.34 0.93 -30.01
N LEU A 157 15.73 1.41 -28.82
CA LEU A 157 17.14 1.47 -28.41
C LEU A 157 17.74 0.05 -28.27
N LEU A 158 17.01 -0.89 -27.68
CA LEU A 158 17.48 -2.27 -27.52
C LEU A 158 17.70 -2.95 -28.88
N PHE A 159 16.80 -2.73 -29.84
CA PHE A 159 17.01 -3.18 -31.22
C PHE A 159 18.21 -2.51 -31.88
N TYR A 160 18.34 -1.19 -31.74
CA TYR A 160 19.48 -0.45 -32.28
C TYR A 160 20.83 -0.98 -31.76
N LEU A 161 20.96 -1.14 -30.44
CA LEU A 161 22.17 -1.66 -29.81
C LEU A 161 22.46 -3.11 -30.22
N LYS A 162 21.42 -3.94 -30.40
CA LYS A 162 21.57 -5.34 -30.82
C LYS A 162 22.00 -5.48 -32.28
N LEU A 163 21.45 -4.62 -33.16
CA LEU A 163 21.73 -4.63 -34.60
C LEU A 163 23.06 -3.94 -34.94
N ARG A 164 23.49 -2.97 -34.13
CA ARG A 164 24.72 -2.19 -34.34
C ARG A 164 25.59 -2.20 -33.08
N PRO A 165 26.34 -3.28 -32.82
CA PRO A 165 27.23 -3.36 -31.66
C PRO A 165 28.31 -2.25 -31.66
N ASP A 166 28.86 -1.87 -32.82
CA ASP A 166 29.87 -0.80 -32.96
C ASP A 166 29.26 0.57 -33.35
N ASN A 167 28.14 0.91 -32.74
CA ASN A 167 27.44 2.15 -33.06
C ASN A 167 28.23 3.41 -32.63
N PRO A 168 28.03 4.57 -33.30
CA PRO A 168 28.74 5.81 -32.99
C PRO A 168 28.50 6.29 -31.55
N LEU A 169 27.32 6.02 -30.98
CA LEU A 169 26.98 6.38 -29.60
C LEU A 169 27.90 5.64 -28.61
N LEU A 170 28.04 4.31 -28.74
CA LEU A 170 28.95 3.53 -27.90
C LEU A 170 30.42 3.91 -28.14
N ARG A 171 30.81 4.25 -29.39
CA ARG A 171 32.15 4.76 -29.67
C ARG A 171 32.43 6.07 -28.93
N LEU A 172 31.51 7.03 -29.02
CA LEU A 172 31.59 8.30 -28.28
C LEU A 172 31.70 8.06 -26.77
N LEU A 173 30.81 7.23 -26.22
CA LEU A 173 30.83 6.87 -24.79
C LEU A 173 32.12 6.15 -24.38
N SER A 174 32.65 5.28 -25.25
CA SER A 174 33.89 4.54 -24.98
C SER A 174 35.16 5.38 -25.06
N ALA A 175 35.09 6.55 -25.73
CA ALA A 175 36.16 7.52 -25.82
C ALA A 175 36.20 8.48 -24.62
N LEU A 176 35.13 8.55 -23.84
CA LEU A 176 35.12 9.33 -22.61
C LEU A 176 36.10 8.75 -21.61
N SER A 177 36.85 9.65 -20.94
CA SER A 177 37.65 9.24 -19.79
C SER A 177 36.73 8.69 -18.70
N PRO A 178 37.25 7.83 -17.80
CA PRO A 178 36.54 7.43 -16.58
C PRO A 178 35.88 8.58 -15.83
N TYR A 179 36.50 9.75 -15.78
CA TYR A 179 35.94 10.92 -15.10
C TYR A 179 34.83 11.61 -15.89
N GLY A 180 34.69 11.33 -17.19
CA GLY A 180 33.54 11.75 -17.99
C GLY A 180 32.20 11.26 -17.44
N TRP A 181 32.19 10.14 -16.70
CA TRP A 181 30.98 9.65 -16.02
C TRP A 181 30.48 10.59 -14.91
N LEU A 182 31.37 11.38 -14.29
CA LEU A 182 31.00 12.42 -13.32
C LEU A 182 30.25 13.59 -13.97
N LEU A 183 30.28 13.70 -15.30
CA LEU A 183 29.57 14.74 -16.03
C LEU A 183 28.35 14.18 -16.76
N LEU A 184 28.44 12.96 -17.30
CA LEU A 184 27.41 12.43 -18.18
C LEU A 184 26.09 12.12 -17.47
N LEU A 185 26.09 11.27 -16.42
CA LEU A 185 24.85 10.95 -15.70
C LEU A 185 24.27 12.18 -15.00
N PRO A 186 25.06 12.95 -14.22
CA PRO A 186 24.54 14.17 -13.59
C PRO A 186 24.03 15.18 -14.62
N GLY A 187 24.76 15.39 -15.72
CA GLY A 187 24.37 16.30 -16.79
C GLY A 187 23.07 15.92 -17.48
N VAL A 188 22.83 14.63 -17.73
CA VAL A 188 21.55 14.14 -18.28
C VAL A 188 20.41 14.41 -17.31
N LEU A 189 20.59 14.12 -16.01
CA LEU A 189 19.53 14.37 -15.03
C LEU A 189 19.25 15.87 -14.89
N VAL A 190 20.28 16.72 -14.86
CA VAL A 190 20.14 18.18 -14.81
C VAL A 190 19.44 18.72 -16.05
N LEU A 191 19.77 18.23 -17.25
CA LEU A 191 19.09 18.64 -18.48
C LEU A 191 17.60 18.31 -18.42
N ILE A 192 17.25 17.13 -17.93
CA ILE A 192 15.85 16.75 -17.71
C ILE A 192 15.20 17.67 -16.67
N THR A 193 15.91 18.01 -15.59
CA THR A 193 15.41 18.97 -14.59
C THR A 193 15.07 20.29 -15.23
N VAL A 194 16.03 20.91 -15.92
CA VAL A 194 15.88 22.25 -16.52
C VAL A 194 14.76 22.26 -17.57
N PHE A 195 14.67 21.19 -18.37
CA PHE A 195 13.66 21.11 -19.42
C PHE A 195 12.25 20.88 -18.86
N LEU A 196 12.12 20.10 -17.78
CA LEU A 196 10.82 19.71 -17.23
C LEU A 196 10.31 20.63 -16.12
N GLU A 197 11.18 21.36 -15.42
CA GLU A 197 10.81 22.24 -14.31
C GLU A 197 9.68 23.24 -14.65
N PRO A 198 9.64 23.88 -15.84
CA PRO A 198 8.55 24.79 -16.19
C PRO A 198 7.17 24.12 -16.26
N TYR A 199 7.13 22.79 -16.41
CA TYR A 199 5.92 21.99 -16.47
C TYR A 199 5.55 21.37 -15.12
N ILE A 200 6.33 21.63 -14.06
CA ILE A 200 6.06 21.14 -12.72
C ILE A 200 5.09 22.09 -12.02
N THR A 201 3.79 21.80 -12.10
CA THR A 201 2.76 22.51 -11.32
C THR A 201 2.81 22.11 -9.83
N PRO A 202 2.26 22.89 -8.89
CA PRO A 202 2.19 22.51 -7.48
C PRO A 202 1.36 21.22 -7.19
N GLU A 203 0.70 20.67 -8.20
CA GLU A 203 -0.14 19.48 -8.10
C GLU A 203 0.71 18.21 -7.97
N LEU A 204 0.30 17.27 -7.11
CA LEU A 204 1.01 16.02 -6.80
C LEU A 204 1.42 15.21 -8.07
N PHE A 205 0.61 15.31 -9.14
CA PHE A 205 0.84 14.65 -10.44
C PHE A 205 2.15 15.08 -11.12
N SER A 206 2.56 16.34 -10.95
CA SER A 206 3.75 16.91 -11.62
C SER A 206 5.07 16.35 -11.06
N ALA A 207 5.11 16.05 -9.75
CA ALA A 207 6.27 15.45 -9.11
C ALA A 207 6.47 13.99 -9.55
N HIS A 208 5.39 13.27 -9.85
CA HIS A 208 5.45 11.93 -10.44
C HIS A 208 5.97 11.97 -11.88
N PHE A 209 5.65 13.03 -12.63
CA PHE A 209 6.10 13.21 -14.01
C PHE A 209 7.62 13.40 -14.12
N LEU A 210 8.23 14.28 -13.32
CA LEU A 210 9.68 14.43 -13.28
C LEU A 210 10.38 13.13 -12.87
N ARG A 211 9.86 12.46 -11.83
CA ARG A 211 10.41 11.19 -11.31
C ARG A 211 10.34 10.06 -12.35
N PHE A 212 9.32 10.07 -13.20
CA PHE A 212 9.20 9.12 -14.32
C PHE A 212 10.36 9.30 -15.30
N TRP A 213 10.63 10.53 -15.76
CA TRP A 213 11.70 10.78 -16.72
C TRP A 213 13.09 10.55 -16.15
N TYR A 214 13.32 10.87 -14.88
CA TYR A 214 14.58 10.49 -14.20
C TYR A 214 14.77 8.98 -14.18
N GLY A 215 13.70 8.23 -13.86
CA GLY A 215 13.77 6.77 -13.85
C GLY A 215 14.04 6.20 -15.23
N PHE A 216 13.40 6.72 -16.27
CA PHE A 216 13.64 6.29 -17.65
C PHE A 216 15.07 6.59 -18.09
N ALA A 217 15.59 7.78 -17.80
CA ALA A 217 16.97 8.15 -18.08
C ALA A 217 17.97 7.23 -17.37
N CYS A 218 17.76 6.96 -16.09
CA CYS A 218 18.59 6.01 -15.32
C CYS A 218 18.54 4.60 -15.93
N PHE A 219 17.36 4.12 -16.33
CA PHE A 219 17.21 2.82 -16.99
C PHE A 219 18.00 2.75 -18.30
N VAL A 220 17.83 3.72 -19.19
CA VAL A 220 18.55 3.81 -20.47
C VAL A 220 20.06 3.91 -20.23
N PHE A 221 20.47 4.76 -19.29
CA PHE A 221 21.87 4.91 -18.91
C PHE A 221 22.48 3.60 -18.44
N GLY A 222 21.75 2.83 -17.64
CA GLY A 222 22.18 1.50 -17.20
C GLY A 222 22.40 0.52 -18.35
N VAL A 223 21.54 0.54 -19.38
CA VAL A 223 21.69 -0.28 -20.60
C VAL A 223 22.92 0.16 -21.41
N LEU A 224 23.16 1.46 -21.54
CA LEU A 224 24.31 2.00 -22.29
C LEU A 224 25.63 1.70 -21.57
N LEU A 225 25.72 1.94 -20.27
CA LEU A 225 26.93 1.73 -19.48
C LEU A 225 27.42 0.30 -19.53
N VAL A 226 26.52 -0.67 -19.36
CA VAL A 226 26.90 -2.08 -19.37
C VAL A 226 27.39 -2.55 -20.74
N SER A 227 26.93 -1.89 -21.81
CA SER A 227 27.39 -2.16 -23.17
C SER A 227 28.87 -1.79 -23.37
N LEU A 228 29.48 -1.02 -22.46
CA LEU A 228 30.91 -0.69 -22.44
C LEU A 228 31.77 -1.75 -21.71
N GLY A 229 31.16 -2.79 -21.13
CA GLY A 229 31.88 -3.91 -20.51
C GLY A 229 32.77 -3.50 -19.34
N GLU A 230 34.03 -3.98 -19.33
CA GLU A 230 34.99 -3.72 -18.23
C GLU A 230 35.35 -2.24 -18.07
N ARG A 231 35.31 -1.46 -19.16
CA ARG A 231 35.63 -0.02 -19.10
C ARG A 231 34.67 0.71 -18.16
N PHE A 232 33.39 0.33 -18.19
CA PHE A 232 32.39 0.88 -17.27
C PHE A 232 32.71 0.57 -15.80
N TRP A 233 33.04 -0.68 -15.48
CA TRP A 233 33.35 -1.09 -14.10
C TRP A 233 34.65 -0.48 -13.58
N GLN A 234 35.69 -0.41 -14.42
CA GLN A 234 36.92 0.30 -14.08
C GLN A 234 36.67 1.80 -13.88
N GLY A 235 35.86 2.39 -14.77
CA GLY A 235 35.47 3.80 -14.66
C GLY A 235 34.73 4.09 -13.36
N SER A 236 33.71 3.28 -13.05
CA SER A 236 32.89 3.38 -11.83
C SER A 236 33.73 3.31 -10.56
N ARG A 237 34.75 2.43 -10.53
CA ARG A 237 35.69 2.29 -9.40
C ARG A 237 36.61 3.49 -9.21
N ARG A 238 36.98 4.20 -10.28
CA ARG A 238 37.79 5.42 -10.18
C ARG A 238 36.95 6.60 -9.70
N VAL A 239 35.74 6.77 -10.25
CA VAL A 239 34.90 7.93 -9.96
C VAL A 239 34.23 7.88 -8.59
N CYS A 240 34.03 6.70 -7.99
CA CYS A 240 33.30 6.60 -6.72
C CYS A 240 33.95 7.36 -5.57
N HIS A 241 35.29 7.48 -5.57
CA HIS A 241 36.04 8.24 -4.57
C HIS A 241 35.81 9.75 -4.65
N VAL A 242 35.42 10.27 -5.82
CA VAL A 242 35.04 11.68 -6.02
C VAL A 242 33.53 11.86 -5.84
N ALA A 243 32.75 10.91 -6.36
CA ALA A 243 31.29 10.96 -6.32
C ALA A 243 30.73 10.89 -4.89
N LEU A 244 31.31 10.08 -3.99
CA LEU A 244 30.81 9.97 -2.61
C LEU A 244 30.96 11.28 -1.82
N PRO A 245 32.15 11.91 -1.76
CA PRO A 245 32.28 13.23 -1.14
C PRO A 245 31.38 14.29 -1.78
N ALA A 246 31.24 14.29 -3.11
CA ALA A 246 30.37 15.24 -3.81
C ALA A 246 28.88 15.04 -3.43
N ALA A 247 28.41 13.80 -3.40
CA ALA A 247 27.05 13.47 -2.96
C ALA A 247 26.81 13.88 -1.50
N LEU A 248 27.78 13.60 -0.61
CA LEU A 248 27.68 13.97 0.80
C LEU A 248 27.70 15.48 1.00
N ALA A 249 28.53 16.22 0.26
CA ALA A 249 28.57 17.67 0.30
C ALA A 249 27.23 18.27 -0.14
N LEU A 250 26.65 17.81 -1.25
CA LEU A 250 25.33 18.25 -1.72
C LEU A 250 24.22 17.90 -0.74
N TYR A 251 24.29 16.72 -0.12
CA TYR A 251 23.36 16.30 0.93
C TYR A 251 23.44 17.23 2.16
N LEU A 252 24.63 17.49 2.68
CA LEU A 252 24.83 18.40 3.81
C LEU A 252 24.36 19.82 3.48
N LEU A 253 24.63 20.25 2.25
CA LEU A 253 24.20 21.53 1.71
C LEU A 253 22.67 21.64 1.61
N ARG A 254 21.98 20.55 1.24
CA ARG A 254 20.51 20.48 1.26
C ARG A 254 19.96 20.50 2.69
N MET A 255 20.62 19.80 3.61
CA MET A 255 20.20 19.72 5.01
C MET A 255 20.47 21.01 5.81
N SER A 256 21.38 21.87 5.35
CA SER A 256 21.64 23.17 6.02
C SER A 256 20.51 24.19 5.82
N GLY A 257 19.57 23.92 4.90
CA GLY A 257 18.43 24.81 4.63
C GLY A 257 18.78 26.10 3.89
N VAL A 258 20.01 26.23 3.37
CA VAL A 258 20.42 27.36 2.55
C VAL A 258 19.61 27.41 1.26
N ASP A 259 19.05 28.58 0.91
CA ASP A 259 18.32 28.77 -0.34
C ASP A 259 19.30 29.01 -1.49
N PHE A 260 19.31 28.12 -2.50
CA PHE A 260 20.22 28.15 -3.65
C PHE A 260 19.73 29.04 -4.80
N GLY A 261 18.84 29.98 -4.53
CA GLY A 261 18.26 30.83 -5.57
C GLY A 261 17.02 30.22 -6.22
N GLY A 262 16.17 29.55 -5.43
CA GLY A 262 14.82 29.14 -5.85
C GLY A 262 14.62 27.63 -6.08
N ALA A 263 13.44 27.29 -6.60
CA ALA A 263 13.00 25.89 -6.78
C ALA A 263 13.87 25.10 -7.76
N LEU A 264 14.20 25.68 -8.92
CA LEU A 264 15.03 25.05 -9.94
C LEU A 264 16.42 24.66 -9.41
N ALA A 265 17.09 25.57 -8.69
CA ALA A 265 18.41 25.29 -8.12
C ALA A 265 18.39 24.13 -7.11
N ARG A 266 17.34 24.05 -6.28
CA ARG A 266 17.13 22.91 -5.37
C ARG A 266 16.91 21.60 -6.13
N LEU A 267 16.12 21.62 -7.20
CA LEU A 267 15.89 20.43 -8.03
C LEU A 267 17.17 19.95 -8.74
N ILE A 268 17.99 20.89 -9.23
CA ILE A 268 19.31 20.60 -9.81
C ILE A 268 20.24 19.99 -8.77
N ALA A 269 20.32 20.56 -7.57
CA ALA A 269 21.13 20.02 -6.48
C ALA A 269 20.71 18.58 -6.12
N CYS A 270 19.40 18.32 -6.03
CA CYS A 270 18.87 16.96 -5.82
C CYS A 270 19.22 16.00 -6.97
N ALA A 271 19.17 16.45 -8.23
CA ALA A 271 19.55 15.65 -9.38
C ALA A 271 21.04 15.27 -9.35
N LEU A 272 21.91 16.23 -9.01
CA LEU A 272 23.34 16.01 -8.83
C LEU A 272 23.62 15.07 -7.65
N GLU A 273 23.01 15.30 -6.49
CA GLU A 273 23.12 14.45 -5.30
C GLU A 273 22.72 13.01 -5.64
N SER A 274 21.61 12.84 -6.37
CA SER A 274 21.13 11.54 -6.82
C SER A 274 22.13 10.82 -7.73
N ALA A 275 22.64 11.54 -8.75
CA ALA A 275 23.57 10.99 -9.72
C ALA A 275 24.90 10.56 -9.08
N TYR A 276 25.49 11.42 -8.25
CA TYR A 276 26.73 11.10 -7.55
C TYR A 276 26.53 9.99 -6.52
N GLY A 277 25.41 9.96 -5.80
CA GLY A 277 25.04 8.86 -4.92
C GLY A 277 24.97 7.51 -5.65
N MET A 278 24.36 7.48 -6.84
CA MET A 278 24.31 6.27 -7.67
C MET A 278 25.69 5.82 -8.17
N LEU A 279 26.54 6.75 -8.63
CA LEU A 279 27.90 6.44 -9.09
C LEU A 279 28.76 5.92 -7.94
N ALA A 280 28.66 6.52 -6.76
CA ALA A 280 29.31 6.05 -5.54
C ALA A 280 28.85 4.64 -5.18
N PHE A 281 27.53 4.40 -5.17
CA PHE A 281 26.94 3.10 -4.88
C PHE A 281 27.44 2.00 -5.84
N LEU A 282 27.45 2.28 -7.15
CA LEU A 282 27.96 1.34 -8.16
C LEU A 282 29.45 1.04 -7.99
N GLY A 283 30.28 2.07 -7.84
CA GLY A 283 31.73 1.90 -7.73
C GLY A 283 32.15 1.19 -6.44
N TYR A 284 31.71 1.65 -5.27
CA TYR A 284 32.00 0.98 -4.00
C TYR A 284 31.39 -0.41 -3.92
N GLY A 285 30.18 -0.59 -4.45
CA GLY A 285 29.56 -1.90 -4.55
C GLY A 285 30.39 -2.89 -5.37
N SER A 286 30.96 -2.45 -6.49
CA SER A 286 31.84 -3.29 -7.31
C SER A 286 33.17 -3.62 -6.63
N LEU A 287 33.68 -2.75 -5.74
CA LEU A 287 34.88 -3.01 -4.93
C LEU A 287 34.58 -4.05 -3.83
N LEU A 288 33.53 -3.81 -3.05
CA LEU A 288 33.17 -4.59 -1.88
C LEU A 288 32.61 -5.99 -2.21
N PHE A 289 31.86 -6.11 -3.32
CA PHE A 289 31.17 -7.35 -3.70
C PHE A 289 31.80 -8.04 -4.92
N SER A 290 33.06 -7.75 -5.19
CA SER A 290 33.86 -8.39 -6.25
C SER A 290 34.10 -9.88 -6.02
N ARG A 291 33.99 -10.36 -4.78
CA ARG A 291 34.20 -11.76 -4.41
C ARG A 291 32.89 -12.58 -4.41
N ARG A 292 32.99 -13.84 -4.82
CA ARG A 292 31.87 -14.78 -4.85
C ARG A 292 31.34 -15.04 -3.43
N SER A 293 30.14 -14.57 -3.14
CA SER A 293 29.42 -14.85 -1.89
C SER A 293 28.35 -15.92 -2.11
N ARG A 294 28.14 -16.77 -1.10
CA ARG A 294 27.02 -17.74 -1.07
C ARG A 294 25.69 -17.07 -0.68
N ILE A 295 25.74 -15.89 -0.06
CA ILE A 295 24.59 -15.20 0.52
C ILE A 295 23.77 -14.48 -0.56
N PHE A 296 24.43 -13.72 -1.43
CA PHE A 296 23.72 -12.89 -2.44
C PHE A 296 22.91 -13.70 -3.45
N PRO A 297 23.31 -14.88 -3.94
CA PRO A 297 22.44 -15.70 -4.78
C PRO A 297 21.13 -16.12 -4.08
N VAL A 298 21.20 -16.42 -2.78
CA VAL A 298 20.04 -16.78 -1.96
C VAL A 298 19.15 -15.57 -1.72
N LEU A 299 19.74 -14.46 -1.26
CA LEU A 299 19.04 -13.20 -1.05
C LEU A 299 18.38 -12.72 -2.34
N ASN A 300 19.10 -12.71 -3.44
CA ASN A 300 18.58 -12.25 -4.71
C ASN A 300 17.37 -13.04 -5.23
N ARG A 301 17.24 -14.32 -4.80
CA ARG A 301 16.06 -15.14 -5.10
C ARG A 301 14.87 -14.78 -4.22
N SER A 302 15.11 -14.44 -2.96
CA SER A 302 14.08 -14.11 -1.96
C SER A 302 13.68 -12.64 -1.94
N VAL A 303 14.60 -11.72 -2.25
CA VAL A 303 14.45 -10.29 -2.04
C VAL A 303 13.33 -9.70 -2.88
N CYS A 304 13.04 -10.22 -4.08
CA CYS A 304 11.88 -9.77 -4.85
C CYS A 304 10.55 -10.09 -4.13
N ALA A 305 10.41 -11.30 -3.58
CA ALA A 305 9.21 -11.69 -2.87
C ALA A 305 9.10 -11.02 -1.49
N VAL A 306 10.22 -10.93 -0.76
CA VAL A 306 10.32 -10.18 0.50
C VAL A 306 9.91 -8.72 0.27
N TYR A 307 10.37 -8.10 -0.83
CA TYR A 307 9.97 -6.75 -1.19
C TYR A 307 8.48 -6.62 -1.54
N ILE A 308 7.87 -7.60 -2.22
CA ILE A 308 6.42 -7.55 -2.49
C ILE A 308 5.64 -7.57 -1.17
N LEU A 309 6.05 -8.42 -0.23
CA LEU A 309 5.31 -8.69 1.00
C LEU A 309 5.62 -7.72 2.15
N HIS A 310 6.73 -6.97 2.10
CA HIS A 310 7.20 -6.21 3.26
C HIS A 310 6.18 -5.17 3.74
N LEU A 311 5.47 -4.46 2.85
CA LEU A 311 4.63 -3.34 3.27
C LEU A 311 3.35 -3.79 4.01
N PRO A 312 2.57 -4.78 3.52
CA PRO A 312 1.46 -5.33 4.29
C PRO A 312 1.91 -5.94 5.63
N ILE A 313 3.06 -6.63 5.64
CA ILE A 313 3.63 -7.21 6.87
C ILE A 313 4.03 -6.09 7.83
N GLN A 314 4.70 -5.06 7.34
CA GLN A 314 5.09 -3.88 8.09
C GLN A 314 3.85 -3.22 8.71
N GLN A 315 2.78 -2.99 7.94
CA GLN A 315 1.55 -2.40 8.47
C GLN A 315 0.88 -3.30 9.51
N GLY A 316 0.83 -4.61 9.29
CA GLY A 316 0.31 -5.56 10.28
C GLY A 316 1.11 -5.51 11.59
N ILE A 317 2.45 -5.48 11.50
CA ILE A 317 3.30 -5.33 12.69
C ILE A 317 3.04 -3.98 13.35
N ALA A 318 2.94 -2.88 12.60
CA ALA A 318 2.66 -1.56 13.18
C ALA A 318 1.33 -1.57 13.94
N PHE A 319 0.29 -2.16 13.35
CA PHE A 319 -1.04 -2.26 13.92
C PHE A 319 -1.04 -2.94 15.30
N PHE A 320 -0.25 -4.00 15.49
CA PHE A 320 -0.16 -4.73 16.76
C PHE A 320 0.94 -4.23 17.70
N LEU A 321 2.08 -3.76 17.18
CA LEU A 321 3.25 -3.37 17.98
C LEU A 321 3.15 -1.94 18.51
N PHE A 322 2.67 -0.98 17.71
CA PHE A 322 2.65 0.43 18.10
C PHE A 322 1.75 0.73 19.31
N PRO A 323 0.62 0.04 19.52
CA PRO A 323 -0.17 0.20 20.74
C PRO A 323 0.59 -0.16 22.04
N ALA A 324 1.65 -0.96 21.98
CA ALA A 324 2.42 -1.39 23.15
C ALA A 324 3.26 -0.26 23.78
N ARG A 325 3.39 0.91 23.13
CA ARG A 325 4.09 2.10 23.64
C ARG A 325 5.51 1.84 24.20
N LEU A 326 6.28 0.99 23.53
CA LEU A 326 7.68 0.71 23.86
C LEU A 326 8.60 1.89 23.44
N PRO A 327 9.81 2.03 24.01
CA PRO A 327 10.74 3.09 23.59
C PRO A 327 10.96 3.09 22.07
N ALA A 328 10.92 4.26 21.43
CA ALA A 328 10.92 4.41 19.96
C ALA A 328 12.03 3.60 19.25
N TRP A 329 13.25 3.60 19.81
CA TRP A 329 14.38 2.83 19.26
C TRP A 329 14.19 1.32 19.33
N LEU A 330 13.62 0.82 20.43
CA LEU A 330 13.30 -0.59 20.59
C LEU A 330 12.17 -0.98 19.64
N THR A 331 11.11 -0.16 19.57
CA THR A 331 10.00 -0.34 18.63
C THR A 331 10.50 -0.37 17.19
N PHE A 332 11.38 0.56 16.79
CA PHE A 332 11.99 0.60 15.47
C PHE A 332 12.78 -0.68 15.16
N GLY A 333 13.65 -1.11 16.08
CA GLY A 333 14.44 -2.34 15.93
C GLY A 333 13.58 -3.59 15.79
N LEU A 334 12.58 -3.74 16.66
CA LEU A 334 11.62 -4.85 16.61
C LEU A 334 10.79 -4.81 15.33
N HIS A 335 10.32 -3.64 14.93
CA HIS A 335 9.52 -3.45 13.72
C HIS A 335 10.30 -3.83 12.46
N LEU A 336 11.56 -3.40 12.34
CA LEU A 336 12.44 -3.76 11.23
C LEU A 336 12.76 -5.26 11.23
N ALA A 337 13.16 -5.81 12.38
CA ALA A 337 13.54 -7.21 12.51
C ALA A 337 12.35 -8.14 12.21
N ALA A 338 11.18 -7.85 12.76
CA ALA A 338 9.96 -8.60 12.52
C ALA A 338 9.53 -8.50 11.05
N THR A 339 9.61 -7.31 10.42
CA THR A 339 9.26 -7.13 9.01
C THR A 339 10.11 -8.03 8.12
N LEU A 340 11.42 -8.04 8.35
CA LEU A 340 12.35 -8.89 7.58
C LEU A 340 12.16 -10.38 7.88
N ALA A 341 12.06 -10.77 9.15
CA ALA A 341 11.94 -12.16 9.56
C ALA A 341 10.63 -12.79 9.08
N ILE A 342 9.50 -12.11 9.26
CA ILE A 342 8.18 -12.59 8.82
C ILE A 342 8.12 -12.64 7.28
N SER A 343 8.68 -11.64 6.58
CA SER A 343 8.74 -11.66 5.11
C SER A 343 9.55 -12.85 4.58
N VAL A 344 10.69 -13.16 5.21
CA VAL A 344 11.52 -14.33 4.85
C VAL A 344 10.83 -15.64 5.21
N LEU A 345 10.15 -15.71 6.35
CA LEU A 345 9.41 -16.89 6.79
C LEU A 345 8.24 -17.21 5.85
N ILE A 346 7.42 -16.21 5.52
CA ILE A 346 6.31 -16.36 4.56
C ILE A 346 6.87 -16.79 3.20
N TYR A 347 7.95 -16.17 2.75
CA TYR A 347 8.63 -16.59 1.52
C TYR A 347 9.08 -18.06 1.58
N ALA A 348 9.70 -18.50 2.67
CA ALA A 348 10.17 -19.88 2.84
C ALA A 348 9.02 -20.90 2.86
N ILE A 349 7.91 -20.58 3.53
CA ILE A 349 6.69 -21.41 3.59
C ILE A 349 6.06 -21.50 2.20
N VAL A 350 5.84 -20.35 1.53
CA VAL A 350 5.25 -20.30 0.18
C VAL A 350 6.11 -21.08 -0.82
N LEU A 351 7.45 -21.00 -0.74
CA LEU A 351 8.34 -21.79 -1.59
C LEU A 351 8.22 -23.31 -1.36
N ARG A 352 7.99 -23.74 -0.12
CA ARG A 352 7.94 -25.16 0.24
C ARG A 352 6.62 -25.82 -0.15
N TRP A 353 5.52 -25.07 -0.09
CA TRP A 353 4.16 -25.62 -0.22
C TRP A 353 3.38 -25.14 -1.45
N ALA A 354 3.79 -24.03 -2.09
CA ALA A 354 3.03 -23.39 -3.16
C ALA A 354 3.92 -22.98 -4.35
N ARG A 355 4.59 -23.96 -4.97
CA ARG A 355 5.50 -23.73 -6.11
C ARG A 355 4.83 -23.11 -7.34
N TRP A 356 3.52 -23.26 -7.46
CA TRP A 356 2.71 -22.62 -8.51
C TRP A 356 2.62 -21.08 -8.32
N LEU A 357 2.93 -20.54 -7.13
CA LEU A 357 2.99 -19.10 -6.88
C LEU A 357 4.24 -18.41 -7.44
N TYR A 358 5.22 -19.16 -7.96
CA TYR A 358 6.49 -18.61 -8.44
C TYR A 358 6.33 -17.51 -9.50
N PRO A 359 5.47 -17.67 -10.53
CA PRO A 359 5.26 -16.62 -11.53
C PRO A 359 4.66 -15.35 -10.93
N PHE A 360 3.78 -15.48 -9.93
CA PHE A 360 3.12 -14.36 -9.25
C PHE A 360 4.03 -13.63 -8.25
N LEU A 361 5.13 -14.25 -7.82
CA LEU A 361 6.14 -13.63 -6.96
C LEU A 361 7.40 -13.19 -7.73
N GLY A 362 7.40 -13.33 -9.06
CA GLY A 362 8.54 -12.96 -9.91
C GLY A 362 9.76 -13.88 -9.75
N ILE A 363 9.53 -15.10 -9.24
CA ILE A 363 10.54 -16.13 -9.02
C ILE A 363 10.63 -17.00 -10.28
N PRO A 364 11.83 -17.20 -10.89
CA PRO A 364 11.96 -18.09 -12.02
C PRO A 364 11.69 -19.56 -11.60
N PRO A 365 11.07 -20.39 -12.47
CA PRO A 365 10.90 -21.81 -12.21
C PRO A 365 12.26 -22.47 -11.93
N LEU A 366 12.30 -23.41 -10.98
CA LEU A 366 13.47 -24.26 -10.77
C LEU A 366 13.76 -24.97 -12.09
N LYS A 367 14.95 -24.77 -12.67
CA LYS A 367 15.43 -25.72 -13.68
C LYS A 367 15.40 -27.09 -13.02
N SER A 368 14.75 -28.08 -13.63
CA SER A 368 14.78 -29.44 -13.10
C SER A 368 16.23 -29.85 -12.90
N GLU A 369 16.52 -30.50 -11.78
CA GLU A 369 17.86 -31.03 -11.48
C GLU A 369 18.32 -32.07 -12.52
N ALA A 370 17.44 -32.47 -13.45
CA ALA A 370 17.74 -33.32 -14.60
C ALA A 370 18.75 -32.73 -15.61
N SER A 371 19.22 -31.49 -15.44
CA SER A 371 20.29 -30.92 -16.28
C SER A 371 21.65 -30.83 -15.57
N ARG A 372 21.85 -31.54 -14.45
CA ARG A 372 23.15 -31.57 -13.74
C ARG A 372 23.94 -32.87 -13.84
N ASP A 373 23.36 -33.95 -14.36
CA ASP A 373 24.12 -35.15 -14.71
C ASP A 373 23.81 -35.58 -16.14
N VAL A 374 24.71 -35.25 -17.06
CA VAL A 374 24.81 -35.91 -18.37
C VAL A 374 25.89 -36.98 -18.22
N SER A 375 25.58 -38.05 -17.50
CA SER A 375 26.28 -39.33 -17.59
C SER A 375 25.49 -40.46 -16.91
N ALA A 376 24.36 -40.87 -17.51
CA ALA A 376 23.84 -42.24 -17.39
C ALA A 376 22.59 -42.42 -18.29
N THR A 377 22.70 -43.36 -19.22
CA THR A 377 21.67 -44.28 -19.77
C THR A 377 20.52 -44.52 -18.77
N GLU A 378 19.21 -44.55 -19.06
CA GLU A 378 18.38 -45.03 -20.18
C GLU A 378 16.89 -44.59 -19.95
N PRO A 379 15.92 -44.87 -20.86
CA PRO A 379 14.60 -44.21 -20.93
C PRO A 379 13.40 -45.00 -20.35
N LYS A 380 12.26 -44.29 -20.23
CA LYS A 380 10.83 -44.71 -20.11
C LYS A 380 10.25 -45.01 -18.72
N ALA A 381 9.43 -44.09 -18.22
CA ALA A 381 8.15 -44.35 -17.54
C ALA A 381 7.40 -43.01 -17.31
N ILE A 382 6.79 -42.44 -18.35
CA ILE A 382 5.89 -41.28 -18.24
C ILE A 382 4.61 -41.64 -18.98
N GLU A 383 3.73 -42.43 -18.37
CA GLU A 383 2.35 -42.57 -18.89
C GLU A 383 1.30 -43.09 -17.89
N ARG A 384 1.57 -43.13 -16.59
CA ARG A 384 0.54 -43.43 -15.58
C ARG A 384 0.59 -42.43 -14.45
N ASP A 385 -0.42 -41.55 -14.43
CA ASP A 385 -0.98 -40.80 -13.29
C ASP A 385 -1.35 -39.34 -13.58
N TRP A 386 -1.68 -38.98 -14.82
CA TRP A 386 -2.19 -37.62 -15.08
C TRP A 386 -3.49 -37.34 -14.31
N ALA A 387 -4.36 -38.34 -14.11
CA ALA A 387 -5.64 -38.19 -13.39
C ALA A 387 -5.48 -38.07 -11.86
N VAL A 388 -4.56 -38.82 -11.25
CA VAL A 388 -4.25 -38.73 -9.81
C VAL A 388 -3.45 -37.45 -9.51
N THR A 389 -2.60 -37.05 -10.45
CA THR A 389 -1.88 -35.77 -10.39
C THR A 389 -2.86 -34.62 -10.58
N ALA A 390 -3.76 -34.65 -11.55
CA ALA A 390 -4.80 -33.61 -11.74
C ALA A 390 -5.72 -33.46 -10.53
N GLY A 391 -6.10 -34.56 -9.85
CA GLY A 391 -6.87 -34.52 -8.60
C GLY A 391 -6.12 -33.89 -7.43
N ARG A 392 -4.82 -34.18 -7.27
CA ARG A 392 -3.95 -33.50 -6.30
C ARG A 392 -3.69 -32.03 -6.65
N PHE A 393 -3.65 -31.70 -7.93
CA PHE A 393 -3.53 -30.33 -8.43
C PHE A 393 -4.81 -29.52 -8.21
N ALA A 394 -6.01 -30.10 -8.36
CA ALA A 394 -7.27 -29.43 -8.10
C ALA A 394 -7.45 -29.06 -6.60
N VAL A 395 -7.06 -29.95 -5.69
CA VAL A 395 -7.08 -29.68 -4.24
C VAL A 395 -6.02 -28.64 -3.86
N LEU A 396 -4.84 -28.61 -4.49
CA LEU A 396 -3.82 -27.58 -4.24
C LEU A 396 -4.18 -26.19 -4.81
N TYR A 397 -4.91 -26.13 -5.92
CA TYR A 397 -5.32 -24.87 -6.57
C TYR A 397 -6.37 -24.10 -5.78
N VAL A 398 -7.21 -24.80 -5.02
CA VAL A 398 -8.20 -24.17 -4.15
C VAL A 398 -7.63 -23.93 -2.76
N VAL A 399 -6.95 -24.92 -2.17
CA VAL A 399 -6.61 -24.87 -0.74
C VAL A 399 -5.44 -23.91 -0.44
N SER A 400 -4.45 -23.74 -1.33
CA SER A 400 -3.29 -22.89 -1.05
C SER A 400 -3.54 -21.36 -1.15
N PRO A 401 -4.23 -20.82 -2.17
CA PRO A 401 -4.65 -19.44 -2.15
C PRO A 401 -5.72 -19.21 -1.09
N VAL A 402 -6.58 -20.21 -0.80
CA VAL A 402 -7.50 -20.15 0.34
C VAL A 402 -6.74 -20.09 1.65
N ILE A 403 -5.61 -20.77 1.88
CA ILE A 403 -4.87 -20.64 3.15
C ILE A 403 -4.24 -19.25 3.29
N VAL A 404 -3.64 -18.68 2.25
CA VAL A 404 -3.07 -17.32 2.32
C VAL A 404 -4.18 -16.28 2.44
N LEU A 405 -5.26 -16.44 1.67
CA LEU A 405 -6.45 -15.60 1.75
C LEU A 405 -7.16 -15.76 3.09
N VAL A 406 -7.28 -16.95 3.66
CA VAL A 406 -7.86 -17.24 4.97
C VAL A 406 -6.95 -16.73 6.07
N THR A 407 -5.63 -16.87 5.95
CA THR A 407 -4.70 -16.29 6.91
C THR A 407 -4.79 -14.77 6.87
N MET A 408 -4.87 -14.17 5.68
CA MET A 408 -5.09 -12.73 5.53
C MET A 408 -6.48 -12.32 6.00
N LEU A 409 -7.54 -13.08 5.71
CA LEU A 409 -8.90 -12.83 6.19
C LEU A 409 -9.01 -13.01 7.71
N VAL A 410 -8.28 -13.94 8.31
CA VAL A 410 -8.20 -14.14 9.76
C VAL A 410 -7.42 -13.00 10.40
N LEU A 411 -6.29 -12.58 9.82
CA LEU A 411 -5.55 -11.40 10.28
C LEU A 411 -6.37 -10.12 10.13
N VAL A 412 -7.14 -10.00 9.04
CA VAL A 412 -8.06 -8.89 8.79
C VAL A 412 -9.24 -8.95 9.75
N SER A 413 -9.82 -10.12 9.99
CA SER A 413 -10.91 -10.32 10.95
C SER A 413 -10.44 -10.04 12.37
N ALA A 414 -9.23 -10.48 12.74
CA ALA A 414 -8.61 -10.18 14.01
C ALA A 414 -8.27 -8.69 14.12
N ALA A 415 -7.81 -8.04 13.05
CA ALA A 415 -7.56 -6.60 13.03
C ALA A 415 -8.86 -5.79 13.12
N ILE A 416 -9.93 -6.21 12.44
CA ILE A 416 -11.27 -5.62 12.54
C ILE A 416 -11.80 -5.80 13.97
N HIS A 417 -11.72 -7.00 14.52
CA HIS A 417 -12.14 -7.28 15.89
C HIS A 417 -11.34 -6.44 16.90
N HIS A 418 -10.02 -6.41 16.79
CA HIS A 418 -9.16 -5.59 17.65
C HIS A 418 -9.41 -4.07 17.47
N ALA A 419 -9.66 -3.60 16.24
CA ALA A 419 -10.03 -2.21 15.99
C ALA A 419 -11.38 -1.85 16.63
N ARG A 420 -12.38 -2.74 16.54
CA ARG A 420 -13.68 -2.59 17.21
C ARG A 420 -13.54 -2.56 18.73
N VAL A 421 -12.80 -3.50 19.31
CA VAL A 421 -12.50 -3.55 20.75
C VAL A 421 -11.77 -2.28 21.20
N ARG A 422 -10.85 -1.76 20.39
CA ARG A 422 -10.10 -0.53 20.70
C ARG A 422 -10.94 0.73 20.54
N GLN A 423 -11.85 0.77 19.57
CA GLN A 423 -12.79 1.85 19.37
C GLN A 423 -13.77 1.90 20.55
N ALA A 424 -14.26 0.73 20.98
CA ALA A 424 -15.02 0.60 22.22
C ALA A 424 -14.21 1.15 23.40
N ALA A 425 -12.99 0.66 23.64
CA ALA A 425 -12.14 1.09 24.76
C ALA A 425 -11.81 2.61 24.83
N ARG A 426 -12.06 3.39 23.78
CA ARG A 426 -11.85 4.86 23.75
C ARG A 426 -13.07 5.66 24.22
N GLU A 427 -14.24 5.06 24.29
CA GLU A 427 -15.43 5.67 24.90
C GLU A 427 -15.33 5.54 26.44
N PRO A 428 -15.52 6.61 27.24
CA PRO A 428 -15.54 6.49 28.69
C PRO A 428 -16.82 5.74 29.12
N GLY A 429 -16.69 4.45 29.50
CA GLY A 429 -17.78 3.57 29.96
C GLY A 429 -17.88 2.18 29.27
N SER A 430 -16.86 1.75 28.52
CA SER A 430 -17.11 1.07 27.23
C SER A 430 -17.17 -0.44 27.11
N SER A 431 -16.80 -1.26 28.11
CA SER A 431 -17.02 -2.71 27.92
C SER A 431 -18.51 -3.04 28.00
N ASN A 432 -19.20 -2.43 28.96
CA ASN A 432 -20.60 -2.71 29.24
C ASN A 432 -21.52 -1.91 28.32
N SER A 433 -21.19 -0.66 27.98
CA SER A 433 -21.98 0.14 27.03
C SER A 433 -21.93 -0.42 25.60
N LEU A 434 -20.79 -0.97 25.15
CA LEU A 434 -20.71 -1.65 23.84
C LEU A 434 -21.50 -2.96 23.84
N ALA A 435 -21.35 -3.78 24.89
CA ALA A 435 -22.10 -5.03 25.03
C ALA A 435 -23.61 -4.78 25.02
N LEU A 436 -24.07 -3.76 25.75
CA LEU A 436 -25.47 -3.33 25.74
C LEU A 436 -25.92 -2.88 24.34
N ARG A 437 -25.11 -2.09 23.61
CA ARG A 437 -25.43 -1.68 22.23
C ARG A 437 -25.55 -2.90 21.31
N GLU A 438 -24.62 -3.84 21.37
CA GLU A 438 -24.67 -5.07 20.58
C GLU A 438 -25.89 -5.92 20.92
N ALA A 439 -26.20 -6.10 22.21
CA ALA A 439 -27.40 -6.78 22.68
C ALA A 439 -28.69 -6.13 22.15
N ILE A 440 -28.76 -4.79 22.13
CA ILE A 440 -29.89 -4.04 21.56
C ILE A 440 -30.08 -4.33 20.06
N PHE A 441 -28.99 -4.35 19.29
CA PHE A 441 -29.03 -4.61 17.84
C PHE A 441 -29.34 -6.06 17.49
N VAL A 442 -28.87 -7.02 18.29
CA VAL A 442 -29.12 -8.46 18.09
C VAL A 442 -30.47 -8.90 18.67
N GLY A 443 -31.04 -8.11 19.60
CA GLY A 443 -32.30 -8.42 20.28
C GLY A 443 -32.15 -9.37 21.46
N ASP A 444 -30.98 -9.40 22.10
CA ASP A 444 -30.73 -10.21 23.30
C ASP A 444 -31.31 -9.51 24.54
N LEU A 445 -32.60 -9.79 24.80
CA LEU A 445 -33.37 -9.13 25.87
C LEU A 445 -32.80 -9.43 27.27
N ASP A 446 -32.19 -10.59 27.47
CA ASP A 446 -31.63 -10.99 28.78
C ASP A 446 -30.36 -10.20 29.09
N GLN A 447 -29.46 -10.05 28.11
CA GLN A 447 -28.27 -9.19 28.27
C GLN A 447 -28.63 -7.71 28.44
N ILE A 448 -29.69 -7.24 27.78
CA ILE A 448 -30.17 -5.86 27.98
C ILE A 448 -30.62 -5.67 29.43
N ARG A 449 -31.41 -6.60 29.99
CA ARG A 449 -31.87 -6.54 31.39
C ARG A 449 -30.70 -6.59 32.37
N GLU A 450 -29.73 -7.48 32.14
CA GLU A 450 -28.55 -7.62 32.98
C GLU A 450 -27.71 -6.33 32.98
N ALA A 451 -27.42 -5.78 31.80
CA ALA A 451 -26.63 -4.56 31.67
C ALA A 451 -27.30 -3.35 32.34
N LEU A 452 -28.61 -3.18 32.19
CA LEU A 452 -29.35 -2.11 32.86
C LEU A 452 -29.39 -2.30 34.38
N ALA A 453 -29.49 -3.55 34.87
CA ALA A 453 -29.41 -3.86 36.30
C ALA A 453 -28.02 -3.52 36.90
N THR A 454 -26.96 -3.51 36.09
CA THR A 454 -25.61 -3.07 36.51
C THR A 454 -25.42 -1.55 36.54
N GLY A 455 -26.46 -0.77 36.24
CA GLY A 455 -26.44 0.70 36.35
C GLY A 455 -25.98 1.44 35.08
N GLU A 456 -26.08 0.80 33.91
CA GLU A 456 -25.84 1.46 32.62
C GLU A 456 -26.80 2.64 32.40
N ASP A 457 -26.25 3.77 31.95
CA ASP A 457 -27.02 4.99 31.73
C ASP A 457 -27.71 4.96 30.36
N VAL A 458 -29.04 4.83 30.38
CA VAL A 458 -29.89 4.88 29.17
C VAL A 458 -29.84 6.23 28.44
N ASN A 459 -29.38 7.29 29.11
CA ASN A 459 -29.24 8.64 28.58
C ASN A 459 -27.80 8.99 28.16
N HIS A 460 -26.85 8.06 28.28
CA HIS A 460 -25.47 8.28 27.83
C HIS A 460 -25.46 8.63 26.34
N ARG A 461 -24.68 9.66 25.96
CA ARG A 461 -24.71 10.24 24.61
C ARG A 461 -23.48 9.85 23.80
N ASP A 462 -23.71 9.42 22.56
CA ASP A 462 -22.65 9.13 21.60
C ASP A 462 -22.07 10.41 20.96
N GLU A 463 -21.10 10.22 20.05
CA GLU A 463 -20.47 11.31 19.29
C GLU A 463 -21.44 12.09 18.39
N ASN A 464 -22.64 11.58 18.12
CA ASN A 464 -23.67 12.28 17.35
C ASN A 464 -24.75 12.90 18.27
N GLY A 465 -24.57 12.77 19.59
CA GLY A 465 -25.49 13.29 20.60
C GLY A 465 -26.71 12.41 20.84
N TRP A 466 -26.80 11.22 20.24
CA TRP A 466 -27.88 10.26 20.44
C TRP A 466 -27.66 9.46 21.73
N THR A 467 -28.74 9.10 22.40
CA THR A 467 -28.66 8.37 23.68
C THR A 467 -28.51 6.86 23.47
N THR A 468 -28.08 6.13 24.51
CA THR A 468 -28.14 4.65 24.54
C THR A 468 -29.54 4.16 24.17
N PHE A 469 -30.59 4.77 24.71
CA PHE A 469 -31.98 4.46 24.37
C PHE A 469 -32.31 4.65 22.87
N SER A 470 -31.67 5.62 22.22
CA SER A 470 -31.89 5.87 20.78
C SER A 470 -31.44 4.69 19.91
N MET A 471 -30.50 3.87 20.39
CA MET A 471 -30.04 2.67 19.67
C MET A 471 -31.15 1.65 19.45
N ALA A 472 -32.10 1.51 20.39
CA ALA A 472 -33.23 0.59 20.23
C ALA A 472 -34.18 1.02 19.10
N VAL A 473 -34.32 2.33 18.89
CA VAL A 473 -35.07 2.89 17.75
C VAL A 473 -34.34 2.62 16.45
N PHE A 474 -33.02 2.82 16.39
CA PHE A 474 -32.22 2.54 15.19
C PHE A 474 -32.18 1.05 14.84
N ALA A 475 -32.18 0.18 15.85
CA ALA A 475 -32.25 -1.28 15.70
C ALA A 475 -33.66 -1.79 15.31
N ARG A 476 -34.68 -0.92 15.26
CA ARG A 476 -36.09 -1.30 15.07
C ARG A 476 -36.55 -2.36 16.09
N ASN A 477 -36.14 -2.18 17.35
CA ASN A 477 -36.37 -3.17 18.41
C ASN A 477 -37.36 -2.63 19.47
N PRO A 478 -38.69 -2.75 19.25
CA PRO A 478 -39.68 -2.26 20.20
C PRO A 478 -39.62 -2.99 21.55
N GLN A 479 -39.21 -4.26 21.57
CA GLN A 479 -39.10 -5.04 22.80
C GLN A 479 -37.96 -4.52 23.70
N ALA A 480 -36.82 -4.16 23.11
CA ALA A 480 -35.74 -3.49 23.83
C ALA A 480 -36.18 -2.11 24.35
N MET A 481 -36.97 -1.36 23.57
CA MET A 481 -37.50 -0.08 24.03
C MET A 481 -38.36 -0.23 25.29
N GLU A 482 -39.27 -1.20 25.33
CA GLU A 482 -40.12 -1.45 26.51
C GLU A 482 -39.28 -1.75 27.75
N ILE A 483 -38.22 -2.57 27.63
CA ILE A 483 -37.31 -2.88 28.75
C ILE A 483 -36.54 -1.63 29.21
N MET A 484 -36.02 -0.84 28.28
CA MET A 484 -35.26 0.35 28.62
C MET A 484 -36.14 1.48 29.18
N LEU A 485 -37.43 1.55 28.80
CA LEU A 485 -38.40 2.50 29.34
C LEU A 485 -38.68 2.28 30.83
N GLU A 486 -38.50 1.06 31.35
CA GLU A 486 -38.53 0.77 32.80
C GLU A 486 -37.52 1.63 33.59
N HIS A 487 -36.48 2.15 32.92
CA HIS A 487 -35.42 2.97 33.50
C HIS A 487 -35.59 4.48 33.23
N ALA A 488 -36.79 4.91 32.79
CA ALA A 488 -37.17 6.31 32.59
C ALA A 488 -36.16 7.16 31.76
N PRO A 489 -35.89 6.78 30.50
CA PRO A 489 -35.01 7.56 29.62
C PRO A 489 -35.59 8.95 29.32
N ASP A 490 -34.73 9.94 29.18
CA ASP A 490 -35.11 11.31 28.83
C ASP A 490 -35.34 11.43 27.31
N LEU A 491 -36.62 11.42 26.94
CA LEU A 491 -37.07 11.53 25.55
C LEU A 491 -36.97 12.95 24.99
N SER A 492 -36.58 13.94 25.79
CA SER A 492 -36.37 15.33 25.34
C SER A 492 -34.98 15.58 24.76
N ILE A 493 -34.03 14.66 24.96
CA ILE A 493 -32.65 14.77 24.46
C ILE A 493 -32.64 14.74 22.92
N ARG A 494 -31.80 15.60 22.35
CA ARG A 494 -31.66 15.80 20.89
C ARG A 494 -30.29 15.37 20.39
N SER A 495 -30.22 15.02 19.12
CA SER A 495 -28.95 14.86 18.41
C SER A 495 -28.18 16.18 18.34
N ARG A 496 -26.90 16.12 17.94
CA ARG A 496 -26.09 17.32 17.68
C ARG A 496 -26.67 18.20 16.58
N ASP A 497 -27.40 17.61 15.63
CA ASP A 497 -28.10 18.32 14.55
C ASP A 497 -29.48 18.86 15.00
N GLY A 498 -29.83 18.69 16.28
CA GLY A 498 -31.07 19.21 16.87
C GLY A 498 -32.28 18.31 16.68
N HIS A 499 -32.14 17.15 16.05
CA HIS A 499 -33.24 16.22 15.78
C HIS A 499 -33.71 15.49 17.05
N SER A 500 -35.03 15.31 17.19
CA SER A 500 -35.63 14.51 18.26
C SER A 500 -35.59 13.02 17.92
N LEU A 501 -35.73 12.16 18.94
CA LEU A 501 -35.81 10.72 18.72
C LEU A 501 -37.06 10.30 17.95
N LEU A 502 -38.18 11.00 18.17
CA LEU A 502 -39.42 10.80 17.43
C LEU A 502 -39.25 11.16 15.94
N TRP A 503 -38.46 12.19 15.62
CA TRP A 503 -38.10 12.51 14.24
C TRP A 503 -37.36 11.35 13.57
N ALA A 504 -36.37 10.76 14.24
CA ALA A 504 -35.62 9.63 13.70
C ALA A 504 -36.51 8.40 13.43
N ALA A 505 -37.42 8.07 14.35
CA ALA A 505 -38.36 6.96 14.16
C ALA A 505 -39.29 7.18 12.94
N CYS A 506 -39.74 8.43 12.72
CA CYS A 506 -40.58 8.78 11.57
C CYS A 506 -39.79 8.73 10.26
N TRP A 507 -38.57 9.29 10.25
CA TRP A 507 -37.68 9.27 9.08
C TRP A 507 -37.37 7.85 8.62
N MET A 508 -37.16 6.93 9.57
CA MET A 508 -36.86 5.52 9.29
C MET A 508 -38.12 4.66 9.06
N SER A 509 -39.33 5.22 9.16
CA SER A 509 -40.61 4.50 9.06
C SER A 509 -40.75 3.34 10.07
N HIS A 510 -40.21 3.52 11.27
CA HIS A 510 -40.30 2.53 12.36
C HIS A 510 -41.60 2.75 13.15
N TYR A 511 -42.76 2.37 12.59
CA TYR A 511 -44.08 2.63 13.18
C TYR A 511 -44.22 2.17 14.63
N ASP A 512 -43.83 0.93 14.95
CA ASP A 512 -43.95 0.41 16.32
C ASP A 512 -43.12 1.24 17.33
N CYS A 513 -41.91 1.66 16.95
CA CYS A 513 -41.08 2.53 17.77
C CYS A 513 -41.70 3.92 17.91
N ALA A 514 -42.21 4.51 16.82
CA ALA A 514 -42.90 5.81 16.86
C ALA A 514 -44.15 5.76 17.75
N ARG A 515 -44.93 4.68 17.69
CA ARG A 515 -46.08 4.44 18.58
C ARG A 515 -45.67 4.39 20.03
N ILE A 516 -44.63 3.64 20.36
CA ILE A 516 -44.11 3.56 21.74
C ILE A 516 -43.67 4.94 22.24
N LEU A 517 -42.91 5.69 21.43
CA LEU A 517 -42.46 7.04 21.78
C LEU A 517 -43.62 8.02 22.02
N VAL A 518 -44.64 8.02 21.15
CA VAL A 518 -45.82 8.88 21.28
C VAL A 518 -46.60 8.54 22.55
N ASN A 519 -46.80 7.25 22.84
CA ASN A 519 -47.50 6.80 24.04
C ASN A 519 -46.76 7.21 25.33
N HIS A 520 -45.43 7.33 25.29
CA HIS A 520 -44.59 7.76 26.41
C HIS A 520 -44.32 9.28 26.41
N GLY A 521 -45.08 10.08 25.66
CA GLY A 521 -45.04 11.54 25.74
C GLY A 521 -43.92 12.22 24.95
N ALA A 522 -43.19 11.51 24.07
CA ALA A 522 -42.14 12.14 23.23
C ALA A 522 -42.67 13.24 22.30
N ALA A 523 -43.97 13.21 21.99
CA ALA A 523 -44.66 14.21 21.18
C ALA A 523 -44.88 15.54 21.92
N ASP A 524 -44.90 15.51 23.26
CA ASP A 524 -45.28 16.65 24.09
C ASP A 524 -44.13 17.66 24.24
N SER A 525 -42.88 17.23 23.96
CA SER A 525 -41.66 18.05 24.03
C SER A 525 -41.23 18.65 22.67
N LEU A 526 -42.05 18.49 21.62
CA LEU A 526 -41.74 18.96 20.28
C LEU A 526 -41.92 20.48 20.11
N THR A 527 -40.88 21.14 19.60
CA THR A 527 -40.90 22.54 19.19
C THR A 527 -41.60 22.71 17.83
N PRO A 528 -41.99 23.94 17.44
CA PRO A 528 -42.52 24.20 16.10
C PRO A 528 -41.60 23.72 14.97
N SER A 529 -40.28 23.93 15.11
CA SER A 529 -39.28 23.46 14.15
C SER A 529 -39.25 21.93 14.03
N ASP A 530 -39.50 21.21 15.14
CA ASP A 530 -39.56 19.75 15.11
C ASP A 530 -40.80 19.23 14.38
N ARG A 531 -41.92 19.94 14.50
CA ARG A 531 -43.16 19.57 13.81
C ARG A 531 -42.98 19.71 12.30
N ILE A 532 -42.29 20.76 11.85
CA ILE A 532 -41.90 20.93 10.44
C ILE A 532 -40.93 19.83 10.01
N ALA A 533 -39.91 19.54 10.81
CA ALA A 533 -38.95 18.47 10.50
C ALA A 533 -39.61 17.09 10.44
N LEU A 534 -40.57 16.81 11.34
CA LEU A 534 -41.40 15.60 11.36
C LEU A 534 -42.28 15.51 10.12
N HIS A 535 -42.89 16.63 9.70
CA HIS A 535 -43.66 16.69 8.47
C HIS A 535 -42.79 16.29 7.26
N HIS A 536 -41.59 16.88 7.14
CA HIS A 536 -40.64 16.51 6.08
C HIS A 536 -40.17 15.06 6.16
N ALA A 537 -39.96 14.52 7.37
CA ALA A 537 -39.61 13.11 7.57
C ALA A 537 -40.72 12.17 7.11
N LEU A 538 -41.98 12.57 7.29
CA LEU A 538 -43.12 11.84 6.75
C LEU A 538 -43.17 11.98 5.23
N GLU A 539 -42.91 13.16 4.64
CA GLU A 539 -43.09 13.39 3.19
C GLU A 539 -42.07 12.74 2.24
N GLN A 540 -41.13 11.94 2.74
CA GLN A 540 -40.07 11.38 1.90
C GLN A 540 -40.56 10.33 0.90
N PRO A 541 -39.98 10.29 -0.32
CA PRO A 541 -40.27 9.24 -1.28
C PRO A 541 -39.60 7.92 -0.86
N TYR A 542 -40.27 6.80 -1.13
CA TYR A 542 -39.81 5.45 -0.81
C TYR A 542 -38.38 5.19 -1.34
N GLU A 543 -38.07 5.65 -2.54
CA GLU A 543 -36.75 5.45 -3.16
C GLU A 543 -35.60 6.09 -2.36
N ALA A 544 -35.82 7.27 -1.77
CA ALA A 544 -34.82 7.96 -0.96
C ALA A 544 -34.60 7.24 0.38
N ALA A 545 -35.69 6.75 1.00
CA ALA A 545 -35.63 5.97 2.22
C ALA A 545 -34.98 4.58 1.99
N ALA A 546 -35.37 3.88 0.93
CA ALA A 546 -34.86 2.56 0.57
C ALA A 546 -33.36 2.57 0.21
N ALA A 547 -32.87 3.66 -0.40
CA ALA A 547 -31.45 3.85 -0.68
C ALA A 547 -30.59 3.95 0.59
N GLN A 548 -31.14 4.49 1.68
CA GLN A 548 -30.46 4.62 2.97
C GLN A 548 -30.52 3.32 3.80
N ILE A 549 -31.63 2.58 3.74
CA ILE A 549 -31.83 1.32 4.50
C ILE A 549 -30.99 0.16 3.94
N ARG A 550 -30.58 0.22 2.66
CA ARG A 550 -29.78 -0.82 1.98
C ARG A 550 -28.45 -1.19 2.64
N THR A 551 -27.94 -0.40 3.58
CA THR A 551 -26.68 -0.67 4.26
C THR A 551 -26.82 -1.57 5.48
N HIS A 552 -27.97 -1.61 6.15
CA HIS A 552 -28.17 -2.44 7.35
C HIS A 552 -29.65 -2.85 7.52
N LEU A 553 -29.94 -4.15 7.37
CA LEU A 553 -31.22 -4.86 7.62
C LEU A 553 -32.37 -4.70 6.60
N HIS A 554 -33.40 -5.54 6.76
CA HIS A 554 -34.50 -5.82 5.83
C HIS A 554 -35.21 -4.55 5.34
N VAL A 555 -35.14 -4.30 4.03
CA VAL A 555 -35.86 -3.20 3.38
C VAL A 555 -37.35 -3.54 3.36
N PRO A 556 -38.22 -2.76 4.02
CA PRO A 556 -39.65 -3.00 3.98
C PRO A 556 -40.17 -2.85 2.55
N SER A 557 -41.23 -3.60 2.22
CA SER A 557 -41.89 -3.41 0.92
C SER A 557 -42.40 -1.96 0.81
N GLU A 558 -42.52 -1.45 -0.41
CA GLU A 558 -43.08 -0.11 -0.64
C GLU A 558 -44.48 0.02 -0.03
N ALA A 559 -45.27 -1.05 -0.07
CA ALA A 559 -46.57 -1.13 0.58
C ALA A 559 -46.47 -0.97 2.10
N ASP A 560 -45.58 -1.72 2.78
CA ASP A 560 -45.39 -1.62 4.23
C ASP A 560 -44.87 -0.24 4.65
N TYR A 561 -43.98 0.35 3.85
CA TYR A 561 -43.45 1.70 4.10
C TYR A 561 -44.55 2.76 4.04
N LEU A 562 -45.38 2.74 2.99
CA LEU A 562 -46.50 3.66 2.81
C LEU A 562 -47.57 3.47 3.89
N GLU A 563 -47.87 2.21 4.23
CA GLU A 563 -48.81 1.87 5.30
C GLU A 563 -48.33 2.36 6.67
N ASN A 564 -47.07 2.06 7.03
CA ASN A 564 -46.48 2.52 8.29
C ASN A 564 -46.47 4.05 8.37
N ARG A 565 -46.09 4.74 7.30
CA ARG A 565 -46.13 6.20 7.22
C ARG A 565 -47.55 6.75 7.45
N ALA A 566 -48.57 6.15 6.83
CA ALA A 566 -49.95 6.55 7.02
C ALA A 566 -50.39 6.39 8.48
N ARG A 567 -50.04 5.26 9.11
CA ARG A 567 -50.34 4.98 10.52
C ARG A 567 -49.58 5.91 11.48
N ILE A 568 -48.31 6.23 11.21
CA ILE A 568 -47.56 7.23 12.00
C ILE A 568 -48.23 8.60 11.89
N ARG A 569 -48.67 8.99 10.69
CA ARG A 569 -49.34 10.28 10.48
C ARG A 569 -50.64 10.36 11.28
N GLU A 570 -51.50 9.36 11.19
CA GLU A 570 -52.76 9.30 11.96
C GLU A 570 -52.49 9.37 13.47
N LEU A 571 -51.51 8.61 13.95
CA LEU A 571 -51.07 8.64 15.35
C LEU A 571 -50.63 10.04 15.80
N LEU A 572 -49.85 10.74 14.97
CA LEU A 572 -49.37 12.09 15.28
C LEU A 572 -50.48 13.13 15.18
N GLU A 573 -51.40 13.03 14.23
CA GLU A 573 -52.57 13.91 14.11
C GLU A 573 -53.48 13.80 15.35
N LEU A 574 -53.71 12.58 15.83
CA LEU A 574 -54.47 12.33 17.06
C LEU A 574 -53.81 12.94 18.31
N ARG A 575 -52.47 12.94 18.39
CA ARG A 575 -51.73 13.46 19.55
C ARG A 575 -51.43 14.95 19.48
N LEU A 576 -51.14 15.48 18.29
CA LEU A 576 -50.65 16.84 18.08
C LEU A 576 -51.74 17.82 17.59
N GLY A 577 -52.91 17.33 17.21
CA GLY A 577 -54.03 18.14 16.70
C GLY A 577 -53.70 18.89 15.41
N SER A 578 -54.36 20.04 15.19
CA SER A 578 -54.16 20.88 13.98
C SER A 578 -52.73 21.42 13.80
N GLY A 579 -51.87 21.31 14.81
CA GLY A 579 -50.50 21.81 14.77
C GLY A 579 -49.58 21.06 13.79
N LEU A 580 -49.91 19.82 13.40
CA LEU A 580 -49.17 19.11 12.35
C LEU A 580 -49.60 19.58 10.95
N GLU A 581 -50.88 19.92 10.76
CA GLU A 581 -51.38 20.52 9.52
C GLU A 581 -50.91 21.96 9.32
N GLU A 582 -50.74 22.72 10.40
CA GLU A 582 -50.24 24.09 10.33
C GLU A 582 -48.75 24.12 9.89
N ALA A 583 -47.97 23.14 10.34
CA ALA A 583 -46.60 22.90 9.87
C ALA A 583 -46.50 22.43 8.40
N ARG A 584 -47.62 21.98 7.80
CA ARG A 584 -47.72 21.68 6.36
C ARG A 584 -48.01 22.92 5.51
N ARG A 585 -48.60 23.98 6.09
CA ARG A 585 -48.99 25.21 5.37
C ARG A 585 -47.91 26.29 5.36
N ASN A 586 -47.02 26.26 6.35
CA ASN A 586 -45.84 27.11 6.47
C ASN A 586 -44.62 26.41 5.85
#